data_AF-A0A5C7C6I9-F1
#
_entry.id   AF-A0A5C7C6I9-F1
#
_cell.length_a   1.000
_cell.length_b   1.000
_cell.length_c   1.000
_cell.angle_alpha   90.00
_cell.angle_beta   90.00
_cell.angle_gamma   90.00
#
_symmetry.space_group_name_H-M   'P 1'
#
loop_
_entity.id
_entity.type
_entity.pdbx_description
1 polymer ?
#
loop_
_entity_poly.entity_id
_entity_poly.type
_entity_poly.pdbx_seq_one_letter_code
_entity_poly.pdbx_strand_id
1 'polypeptide(L)' 'MYFYFEWNQDKNHSNQRKHHVSFEIAQRVFLDPNHFISARKADAKERGRYEAQKFRQKSGP' A
#
# COMPACT_ATOMS: atom_id res chain seq x y z
N MET A 1 17.16 9.06 -8.51
CA MET A 1 16.16 7.99 -8.69
C MET A 1 14.80 8.63 -8.43
N TYR A 2 13.91 8.70 -9.42
CA TYR A 2 12.56 9.25 -9.23
C TYR A 2 11.57 8.09 -9.09
N PHE A 3 10.81 8.07 -7.99
CA PHE A 3 9.72 7.12 -7.78
C PHE A 3 8.40 7.80 -8.13
N TYR A 4 7.60 7.15 -8.96
CA TYR A 4 6.23 7.59 -9.25
C TYR A 4 5.26 6.66 -8.52
N PHE A 5 4.41 7.23 -7.68
CA PHE A 5 3.39 6.52 -6.93
C PHE A 5 2.01 6.99 -7.37
N GLU A 6 1.09 6.04 -7.50
CA GLU A 6 -0.31 6.31 -7.77
C GLU A 6 -1.21 5.49 -6.83
N TRP A 7 -2.39 6.02 -6.54
CA TRP A 7 -3.38 5.36 -5.71
C TRP A 7 -4.80 5.82 -6.05
N ASN A 8 -5.77 4.97 -5.71
CA ASN A 8 -7.18 5.33 -5.71
C ASN A 8 -7.48 6.32 -4.58
N GLN A 9 -8.12 7.44 -4.92
CA GLN A 9 -8.41 8.54 -3.98
C GLN A 9 -9.43 8.16 -2.91
N ASP A 10 -10.47 7.38 -3.22
CA ASP A 10 -11.44 6.92 -2.21
C ASP A 10 -10.77 6.09 -1.13
N LYS A 11 -9.76 5.29 -1.52
CA LYS A 11 -8.96 4.52 -0.59
C LYS A 11 -8.05 5.40 0.24
N ASN A 12 -7.46 6.45 -0.34
CA ASN A 12 -6.68 7.45 0.40
C ASN A 12 -7.54 8.14 1.47
N HIS A 13 -8.73 8.61 1.10
CA HIS A 13 -9.69 9.21 2.05
C HIS A 13 -10.13 8.22 3.13
N SER A 14 -10.38 6.96 2.77
CA SER A 14 -10.68 5.90 3.74
C SER A 14 -9.52 5.68 4.72
N ASN A 15 -8.28 5.72 4.24
CA ASN A 15 -7.08 5.57 5.06
C ASN A 15 -6.93 6.76 6.04
N GLN A 16 -7.19 7.98 5.57
CA GLN A 16 -7.19 9.18 6.42
C GLN A 16 -8.28 9.10 7.50
N ARG A 17 -9.48 8.60 7.19
CA ARG A 17 -10.55 8.44 8.20
C ARG A 17 -10.25 7.35 9.23
N LYS A 18 -9.70 6.21 8.79
CA LYS A 18 -9.49 5.02 9.64
C LYS A 18 -8.20 5.06 10.44
N HIS A 19 -7.16 5.64 9.86
CA HIS A 19 -5.79 5.55 10.35
C HIS A 19 -5.13 6.92 10.52
N HIS A 20 -5.82 8.01 10.14
CA HIS A 20 -5.30 9.38 10.23
C HIS A 20 -4.01 9.62 9.43
N VAL A 21 -3.78 8.80 8.40
CA VAL A 21 -2.59 8.88 7.54
C VAL A 21 -3.03 8.84 6.08
N SER A 22 -2.54 9.79 5.27
CA SER A 22 -2.70 9.79 3.81
C SER A 22 -1.56 9.03 3.12
N PHE A 23 -1.78 8.59 1.88
CA PHE A 23 -0.75 7.92 1.09
C PHE A 23 0.39 8.86 0.68
N GLU A 24 0.13 10.16 0.51
CA GLU A 24 1.14 11.20 0.27
C GLU A 24 2.16 11.29 1.41
N ILE A 25 1.71 11.07 2.66
CA ILE A 25 2.58 11.02 3.83
C ILE A 25 3.20 9.63 3.96
N ALA A 26 2.42 8.57 3.82
CA ALA A 26 2.90 7.20 3.99
C ALA A 26 4.03 6.84 3.02
N GLN A 27 4.00 7.31 1.77
CA GLN A 27 5.06 7.03 0.79
C GLN A 27 6.45 7.54 1.23
N ARG A 28 6.51 8.51 2.15
CA ARG A 28 7.79 9.04 2.64
C ARG A 28 8.61 7.99 3.37
N VAL A 29 7.98 6.91 3.88
CA VAL A 29 8.69 5.78 4.50
C VAL A 29 9.70 5.13 3.56
N PHE A 30 9.44 5.15 2.24
CA PHE A 30 10.35 4.59 1.23
C PHE A 30 11.58 5.47 0.97
N LEU A 31 11.55 6.73 1.44
CA LEU A 31 12.66 7.67 1.35
C LEU A 31 13.43 7.81 2.67
N ASP A 32 13.00 7.13 3.73
CA ASP A 32 13.67 7.16 5.03
C ASP A 32 15.05 6.46 4.91
N PRO A 33 16.17 7.14 5.21
CA PRO A 33 17.50 6.54 5.19
C PRO A 33 17.65 5.34 6.13
N ASN A 34 16.83 5.28 7.18
CA ASN A 34 16.79 4.19 8.16
C ASN A 34 15.65 3.19 7.88
N HIS A 35 15.06 3.22 6.68
CA HIS A 35 14.03 2.28 6.28
C HIS A 35 14.51 0.83 6.40
N PHE A 36 13.77 0.01 7.15
CA PHE A 36 14.08 -1.39 7.37
C PHE A 36 12.98 -2.30 6.80
N ILE A 37 13.34 -3.17 5.86
CA ILE A 37 12.43 -4.18 5.28
C ILE A 37 12.72 -5.53 5.91
N SER A 38 11.80 -6.02 6.75
CA SER A 38 11.83 -7.39 7.26
C SER A 38 10.91 -8.30 6.45
N ALA A 39 11.45 -9.31 5.77
CA ALA A 39 10.66 -10.33 5.09
C ALA A 39 10.28 -11.46 6.05
N ARG A 40 9.17 -11.33 6.78
CA ARG A 40 8.49 -12.50 7.35
C ARG A 40 7.73 -13.21 6.23
N LYS A 41 7.74 -14.55 6.18
CA LYS A 41 6.91 -15.30 5.23
C LYS A 41 5.44 -14.93 5.45
N ALA A 42 4.77 -14.47 4.39
CA ALA A 42 3.33 -14.25 4.41
C ALA A 42 2.63 -15.58 4.69
N ASP A 43 1.65 -15.56 5.59
CA ASP A 43 0.83 -16.75 5.82
C ASP A 43 -0.14 -16.98 4.63
N ALA A 44 -0.79 -18.15 4.59
CA ALA A 44 -1.70 -18.51 3.50
C ALA A 44 -2.87 -17.52 3.35
N LYS A 45 -3.34 -16.92 4.46
CA LYS A 45 -4.44 -15.96 4.48
C LYS A 45 -4.01 -14.61 3.94
N GLU A 46 -2.83 -14.13 4.31
CA GLU A 46 -2.19 -12.95 3.76
C GLU A 46 -2.01 -13.10 2.25
N ARG A 47 -1.45 -14.23 1.79
CA ARG A 47 -1.27 -14.51 0.36
C ARG A 47 -2.60 -14.49 -0.40
N GLY A 48 -3.65 -15.12 0.14
CA GLY A 48 -4.98 -15.08 -0.46
C GLY A 48 -5.54 -13.65 -0.59
N ARG A 49 -5.33 -12.79 0.42
CA ARG A 49 -5.74 -11.37 0.35
C ARG A 49 -4.97 -10.59 -0.68
N TYR A 50 -3.65 -10.79 -0.81
CA TYR A 50 -2.83 -10.13 -1.83
C TYR A 50 -3.32 -10.49 -3.25
N GLU A 51 -3.54 -11.77 -3.53
CA GLU A 51 -4.04 -12.20 -4.83
C GLU A 51 -5.42 -11.61 -5.13
N ALA A 52 -6.36 -11.68 -4.18
CA ALA A 52 -7.70 -11.10 -4.36
C ALA A 52 -7.68 -9.58 -4.61
N GLN A 53 -6.80 -8.85 -3.91
CA GLN A 53 -6.62 -7.40 -4.13
C GLN A 53 -5.97 -7.10 -5.49
N LYS A 54 -5.06 -7.94 -5.95
CA LYS A 54 -4.41 -7.82 -7.27
C LYS A 54 -5.40 -8.07 -8.39
N PHE A 55 -6.27 -9.07 -8.24
CA PHE A 55 -7.38 -9.31 -9.18
C PHE A 55 -8.34 -8.12 -9.22
N ARG A 56 -8.75 -7.58 -8.06
CA ARG A 56 -9.64 -6.41 -8.01
C ARG A 56 -9.04 -5.17 -8.67
N GLN A 57 -7.74 -4.93 -8.52
CA GLN A 57 -7.06 -3.77 -9.13
C GLN A 57 -6.88 -3.92 -10.65
N LYS A 58 -6.81 -5.14 -11.19
CA LYS A 58 -6.75 -5.40 -12.64
C LYS A 58 -8.11 -5.37 -13.34
N SER A 59 -9.21 -5.32 -12.59
CA SER A 59 -10.58 -5.43 -13.12
C SER A 59 -11.40 -4.13 -12.96
N GLY A 60 -10.75 -2.99 -12.77
CA GLY A 60 -11.40 -1.68 -12.94
C GLY A 60 -11.54 -1.34 -14.44
N PRO A 61 -12.62 -0.64 -14.86
CA PRO A 61 -12.85 -0.28 -16.26
C PRO A 61 -11.73 0.58 -16.84
#